data_AF-A0A0B2UZY2-F1
#
_entry.id   AF-A0A0B2UZY2-F1
#
_cell.length_a   1.000
_cell.length_b   1.000
_cell.length_c   1.000
_cell.angle_alpha   90.00
_cell.angle_beta   90.00
_cell.angle_gamma   90.00
#
_symmetry.space_group_name_H-M   'P 1'
#
loop_
_entity.id
_entity.type
_entity.pdbx_description
1 polymer ?
#
loop_
_entity_poly.entity_id
_entity_poly.type
_entity_poly.pdbx_seq_one_letter_code
_entity_poly.pdbx_strand_id
1 'polypeptide(L)'
;MLRRCGEQRMRTLECSNGCAARQEVINGHVYKREPRQALYAHSYSLIDLESGGGYIWALYRDDTFLKVIKIECATLGIAGQWSLRHVHPKRVVNAFIACDFLYTVTQSSDSNVLSVVYDFESDIYVEPSKEVGSWKRHGIPSNVQYDPLSRTINVFDNGLIYTIDTKQT
;
A
#
# COMPACT_ATOMS: atom_id res chain seq x y z
N MET A 1 1.06 -17.63 -23.74
CA MET A 1 1.22 -18.52 -22.57
C MET A 1 1.52 -17.65 -21.35
N LEU A 2 0.53 -17.32 -20.53
CA LEU A 2 0.69 -16.45 -19.35
C LEU A 2 1.13 -17.29 -18.14
N ARG A 3 2.26 -16.93 -17.50
CA ARG A 3 2.72 -17.58 -16.25
C ARG A 3 1.77 -17.20 -15.12
N ARG A 4 1.27 -18.19 -14.36
CA ARG A 4 0.48 -17.97 -13.14
C ARG A 4 1.40 -17.47 -12.02
N CYS A 5 1.06 -16.33 -11.42
CA CYS A 5 1.67 -15.82 -10.19
C CYS A 5 1.07 -16.57 -8.99
N GLY A 6 1.85 -17.44 -8.34
CA GLY A 6 1.35 -18.32 -7.27
C GLY A 6 2.11 -18.22 -5.94
N GLU A 7 3.07 -17.30 -5.82
CA GLU A 7 3.90 -17.17 -4.62
C GLU A 7 4.16 -15.69 -4.33
N GLN A 8 3.90 -15.24 -3.09
CA GLN A 8 4.27 -13.89 -2.63
C GLN A 8 5.74 -13.92 -2.26
N ARG A 9 6.58 -13.49 -3.18
CA ARG A 9 8.00 -13.23 -2.92
C ARG A 9 8.32 -11.86 -3.49
N MET A 10 8.99 -11.03 -2.69
CA MET A 10 9.49 -9.75 -3.18
C MET A 10 10.77 -10.01 -3.98
N ARG A 11 10.88 -9.41 -5.16
CA ARG A 11 12.08 -9.42 -5.99
C ARG A 11 12.45 -7.99 -6.30
N THR A 12 13.68 -7.60 -5.99
CA THR A 12 14.26 -6.38 -6.54
C THR A 12 14.94 -6.71 -7.86
N LEU A 13 14.79 -5.84 -8.85
CA LEU A 13 15.41 -5.95 -10.16
C LEU A 13 16.10 -4.62 -10.46
N GLU A 14 17.43 -4.64 -10.59
CA GLU A 14 18.18 -3.48 -11.08
C GLU A 14 18.13 -3.44 -12.61
N CYS A 15 17.53 -2.38 -13.16
CA CYS A 15 17.33 -2.23 -14.60
C CYS A 15 18.56 -1.66 -15.34
N SER A 16 19.59 -1.18 -14.63
CA SER A 16 20.72 -0.43 -15.20
C SER A 16 21.95 -1.28 -15.52
N ASN A 17 22.17 -2.42 -14.86
CA ASN A 17 23.28 -3.33 -15.12
C ASN A 17 22.80 -4.77 -14.96
N GLY A 18 22.83 -5.57 -16.04
CA GLY A 18 22.57 -7.02 -16.11
C GLY A 18 21.83 -7.64 -14.90
N CYS A 19 20.52 -7.85 -15.04
CA CYS A 19 19.56 -8.38 -14.06
C CYS A 19 20.15 -9.30 -12.97
N ALA A 20 20.66 -8.72 -11.89
CA ALA A 20 20.81 -9.42 -10.62
C ALA A 20 19.49 -9.22 -9.85
N ALA A 21 18.74 -10.30 -9.65
CA ALA A 21 17.51 -10.25 -8.87
C ALA A 21 17.78 -10.78 -7.46
N ARG A 22 17.56 -9.95 -6.44
CA ARG A 22 17.57 -10.41 -5.04
C ARG A 22 16.13 -10.75 -4.63
N GLN A 23 15.94 -11.95 -4.10
CA GLN A 23 14.63 -12.48 -3.73
C GLN A 23 14.57 -12.74 -2.23
N GLU A 24 13.57 -12.17 -1.56
CA GLU A 24 13.27 -12.47 -0.16
C GLU A 24 11.84 -12.98 0.00
N VAL A 25 11.70 -13.94 0.90
CA VAL A 25 10.41 -14.54 1.25
C VAL A 25 9.82 -13.74 2.39
N ILE A 26 8.72 -13.04 2.11
CA ILE A 26 7.94 -12.36 3.15
C ILE A 26 7.19 -13.46 3.92
N ASN A 27 7.66 -13.77 5.13
CA ASN A 27 7.27 -14.87 6.00
C ASN A 27 7.47 -16.27 5.40
N GLY A 28 8.42 -17.03 5.96
CA GLY A 28 8.77 -18.41 5.59
C GLY A 28 7.69 -19.48 5.84
N HIS A 29 6.41 -19.15 5.70
CA HIS A 29 5.34 -20.11 5.79
C HIS A 29 5.23 -20.92 4.50
N VAL A 30 5.28 -22.26 4.63
CA VAL A 30 4.80 -23.19 3.60
C VAL A 30 3.29 -22.97 3.47
N TYR A 31 2.91 -22.18 2.46
CA TYR A 31 1.52 -21.78 2.27
C TYR A 31 0.65 -22.95 1.81
N LYS A 32 -0.30 -23.38 2.64
CA LYS A 32 -1.45 -24.17 2.19
C LYS A 32 -2.29 -23.32 1.22
N ARG A 33 -2.75 -23.92 0.12
CA ARG A 33 -3.57 -23.29 -0.94
C ARG A 33 -5.00 -22.99 -0.44
N GLU A 34 -5.15 -22.09 0.52
CA GLU A 34 -6.44 -21.47 0.82
C GLU A 34 -6.61 -20.20 -0.04
N PRO A 35 -7.84 -19.83 -0.46
CA PRO A 35 -8.06 -18.59 -1.20
C PRO A 35 -7.64 -17.39 -0.35
N ARG A 36 -6.61 -16.65 -0.77
CA ARG A 36 -6.16 -15.46 -0.05
C ARG A 36 -7.17 -14.34 -0.22
N GLN A 37 -7.58 -13.73 0.89
CA GLN A 37 -8.48 -12.58 0.86
C GLN A 37 -7.78 -11.38 0.23
N ALA A 38 -8.51 -10.63 -0.59
CA ALA A 38 -8.03 -9.38 -1.15
C ALA A 38 -7.72 -8.37 -0.03
N LEU A 39 -6.61 -7.65 -0.22
CA LEU A 39 -6.14 -6.59 0.65
C LEU A 39 -7.22 -5.51 0.79
N TYR A 40 -7.69 -4.94 -0.31
CA TYR A 40 -8.69 -3.86 -0.29
C TYR A 40 -10.08 -4.34 -0.73
N ALA A 41 -11.09 -3.55 -0.38
CA ALA A 41 -12.43 -3.69 -0.92
C ALA A 41 -12.44 -3.57 -2.45
N HIS A 42 -13.21 -4.43 -3.10
CA HIS A 42 -13.37 -4.45 -4.57
C HIS A 42 -12.07 -4.62 -5.38
N SER A 43 -11.02 -5.18 -4.76
CA SER A 43 -9.73 -5.43 -5.39
C SER A 43 -9.41 -6.92 -5.44
N TYR A 44 -8.40 -7.29 -6.24
CA TYR A 44 -7.74 -8.59 -6.21
C TYR A 44 -6.30 -8.49 -5.69
N SER A 45 -5.85 -7.30 -5.29
CA SER A 45 -4.51 -7.08 -4.73
C SER A 45 -4.35 -7.86 -3.43
N LEU A 46 -3.23 -8.56 -3.28
CA LEU A 46 -2.91 -9.30 -2.05
C LEU A 46 -1.79 -8.62 -1.24
N ILE A 47 -0.99 -7.80 -1.92
CA ILE A 47 0.08 -6.98 -1.37
C ILE A 47 0.02 -5.65 -2.12
N ASP A 48 0.28 -4.57 -1.41
CA ASP A 48 0.61 -3.28 -1.99
C ASP A 48 2.01 -2.86 -1.59
N LEU A 49 2.74 -2.24 -2.51
CA LEU A 49 4.12 -1.82 -2.28
C LEU A 49 4.24 -0.32 -2.41
N GLU A 50 4.70 0.31 -1.33
CA GLU A 50 4.98 1.73 -1.27
C GLU A 50 6.48 1.96 -1.12
N SER A 51 6.94 3.15 -1.49
CA SER A 51 8.35 3.53 -1.34
C SER A 51 8.48 4.93 -0.76
N GLY A 52 9.44 5.11 0.14
CA GLY A 52 9.69 6.41 0.74
C GLY A 52 10.88 6.37 1.70
N GLY A 53 11.69 7.43 1.68
CA GLY A 53 12.77 7.63 2.66
C GLY A 53 13.86 6.56 2.68
N GLY A 54 14.11 5.86 1.55
CA GLY A 54 15.07 4.75 1.49
C GLY A 54 14.51 3.40 1.96
N TYR A 55 13.19 3.31 2.15
CA TYR A 55 12.49 2.10 2.53
C TYR A 55 11.46 1.69 1.47
N ILE A 56 11.23 0.38 1.37
CA ILE A 56 10.05 -0.21 0.76
C ILE A 56 9.09 -0.58 1.90
N TRP A 57 7.81 -0.30 1.71
CA TRP A 57 6.77 -0.73 2.61
C TRP A 57 5.90 -1.75 1.91
N ALA A 58 5.57 -2.83 2.60
CA ALA A 58 4.64 -3.83 2.12
C ALA A 58 3.38 -3.81 2.98
N LEU A 59 2.26 -3.40 2.37
CA LEU A 59 0.94 -3.52 2.95
C LEU A 59 0.34 -4.85 2.53
N TYR A 60 -0.20 -5.58 3.48
CA TYR A 60 -0.90 -6.84 3.25
C TYR A 60 -1.92 -7.03 4.36
N ARG A 61 -2.63 -8.14 4.36
CA ARG A 61 -3.56 -8.45 5.44
C ARG A 61 -3.44 -9.90 5.86
N ASP A 62 -3.83 -10.16 7.09
CA ASP A 62 -4.33 -11.47 7.46
C ASP A 62 -5.84 -11.56 7.21
N ASP A 63 -6.51 -12.52 7.85
CA ASP A 63 -7.95 -12.71 7.68
C ASP A 63 -8.78 -11.49 8.10
N THR A 64 -8.25 -10.60 8.95
CA THR A 64 -9.06 -9.56 9.60
C THR A 64 -8.51 -8.15 9.43
N PHE A 65 -7.20 -7.97 9.59
CA PHE A 65 -6.59 -6.65 9.79
C PHE A 65 -5.49 -6.33 8.79
N LEU A 66 -5.27 -5.04 8.58
CA LEU A 66 -4.14 -4.55 7.79
C LEU A 66 -2.84 -4.83 8.54
N LYS A 67 -1.82 -5.26 7.80
CA LYS A 67 -0.45 -5.44 8.26
C LYS A 67 0.49 -4.65 7.37
N VAL A 68 1.54 -4.14 7.98
CA VAL A 68 2.54 -3.32 7.29
C VAL A 68 3.92 -3.83 7.70
N ILE A 69 4.82 -3.96 6.72
CA ILE A 69 6.25 -4.21 6.97
C ILE A 69 7.04 -3.06 6.32
N LYS A 70 7.98 -2.48 7.06
CA LYS A 70 8.98 -1.52 6.56
C LYS A 70 10.29 -2.27 6.31
N ILE A 71 10.83 -2.13 5.11
CA ILE A 71 12.00 -2.87 4.62
C ILE A 71 13.04 -1.85 4.16
N GLU A 72 14.27 -1.96 4.65
CA GLU A 72 15.37 -1.11 4.21
C GLU A 72 15.80 -1.50 2.78
N CYS A 73 15.82 -0.54 1.85
CA CYS A 73 16.12 -0.84 0.43
C CYS A 73 17.51 -1.44 0.23
N ALA A 74 18.50 -0.96 0.98
CA ALA A 74 19.90 -1.35 0.79
C ALA A 74 20.17 -2.80 1.21
N THR A 75 19.60 -3.21 2.34
CA THR A 75 19.87 -4.52 2.95
C THR A 75 18.75 -5.52 2.72
N LEU A 76 17.56 -5.07 2.34
CA LEU A 76 16.28 -5.79 2.42
C LEU A 76 15.93 -6.26 3.84
N GLY A 77 16.61 -5.74 4.87
CA GLY A 77 16.29 -6.03 6.26
C GLY A 77 14.92 -5.46 6.65
N ILE A 78 14.17 -6.22 7.45
CA ILE A 78 12.93 -5.75 8.06
C ILE A 78 13.29 -4.72 9.15
N ALA A 79 12.93 -3.46 8.91
CA ALA A 79 13.13 -2.35 9.83
C ALA A 79 11.96 -2.16 10.80
N GLY A 80 10.76 -2.65 10.45
CA GLY A 80 9.58 -2.59 11.31
C GLY A 80 8.42 -3.43 10.78
N GLN A 81 7.53 -3.84 11.68
CA GLN A 81 6.35 -4.63 11.35
C GLN A 81 5.19 -4.31 12.27
N TRP A 82 4.01 -4.02 11.70
CA TRP A 82 2.82 -3.63 12.42
C TRP A 82 1.62 -4.52 12.06
N SER A 83 0.79 -4.80 13.06
CA SER A 83 -0.53 -5.40 12.89
C SER A 83 -1.59 -4.40 13.34
N LEU A 84 -2.22 -3.72 12.38
CA LEU A 84 -3.09 -2.57 12.60
C LEU A 84 -4.52 -3.02 12.87
N ARG A 85 -4.77 -3.43 14.12
CA ARG A 85 -6.04 -4.01 14.58
C ARG A 85 -7.26 -3.08 14.48
N HIS A 86 -7.06 -1.77 14.35
CA HIS A 86 -8.17 -0.82 14.16
C HIS A 86 -8.42 -0.47 12.69
N VAL A 87 -7.62 -0.99 11.77
CA VAL A 87 -7.76 -0.76 10.32
C VAL A 87 -8.34 -2.01 9.66
N HIS A 88 -9.61 -1.93 9.28
CA HIS A 88 -10.33 -3.02 8.60
C HIS A 88 -10.24 -2.88 7.08
N PRO A 89 -9.47 -3.73 6.37
CA PRO A 89 -9.21 -3.54 4.96
C PRO A 89 -10.44 -3.66 4.05
N LYS A 90 -11.50 -4.36 4.53
CA LYS A 90 -12.79 -4.49 3.81
C LYS A 90 -13.56 -3.18 3.64
N ARG A 91 -13.19 -2.11 4.34
CA ARG A 91 -13.79 -0.76 4.22
C ARG A 91 -12.93 0.22 3.44
N VAL A 92 -11.71 -0.19 3.09
CA VAL A 92 -10.69 0.63 2.45
C VAL A 92 -10.58 0.17 1.00
N VAL A 93 -10.62 1.09 0.03
CA VAL A 93 -10.49 0.76 -1.40
C VAL A 93 -9.04 0.83 -1.87
N ASN A 94 -8.21 1.61 -1.18
CA ASN A 94 -6.76 1.70 -1.42
C ASN A 94 -6.07 2.33 -0.20
N ALA A 95 -4.75 2.23 -0.10
CA ALA A 95 -3.98 2.89 0.95
C ALA A 95 -2.56 3.16 0.47
N PHE A 96 -1.92 4.17 1.03
CA PHE A 96 -0.52 4.48 0.74
C PHE A 96 0.18 5.03 1.98
N ILE A 97 1.51 5.07 1.92
CA ILE A 97 2.34 5.61 2.99
C ILE A 97 3.04 6.86 2.48
N ALA A 98 2.94 7.94 3.26
CA ALA A 98 3.64 9.19 3.00
C ALA A 98 4.13 9.77 4.32
N CYS A 99 5.41 10.18 4.37
CA CYS A 99 6.02 10.79 5.55
C CYS A 99 5.79 9.98 6.86
N ASP A 100 5.93 8.66 6.79
CA ASP A 100 5.70 7.73 7.92
C ASP A 100 4.26 7.75 8.49
N PHE A 101 3.27 8.25 7.74
CA PHE A 101 1.85 8.09 8.05
C PHE A 101 1.17 7.10 7.10
N LEU A 102 0.23 6.31 7.63
CA LEU A 102 -0.69 5.52 6.83
C LEU A 102 -1.89 6.37 6.43
N TYR A 103 -2.08 6.51 5.11
CA TYR A 103 -3.26 7.09 4.51
C TYR A 103 -4.15 5.99 3.95
N THR A 104 -5.44 6.04 4.28
CA THR A 104 -6.45 5.15 3.69
C THR A 104 -7.37 5.94 2.78
N VAL A 105 -7.77 5.29 1.69
CA VAL A 105 -8.77 5.78 0.76
C VAL A 105 -10.04 4.98 0.96
N THR A 106 -11.13 5.67 1.29
CA THR A 106 -12.49 5.10 1.30
C THR A 106 -13.32 5.76 0.20
N GLN A 107 -14.53 5.26 -0.02
CA GLN A 107 -15.42 5.79 -1.05
C GLN A 107 -16.78 6.19 -0.49
N SER A 108 -17.25 7.32 -1.00
CA SER A 108 -18.65 7.75 -0.95
C SER A 108 -19.33 7.50 -2.31
N SER A 109 -20.54 8.04 -2.50
CA SER A 109 -21.27 7.96 -3.77
C SER A 109 -20.48 8.52 -4.97
N ASP A 110 -19.79 9.64 -4.76
CA ASP A 110 -19.22 10.48 -5.82
C ASP A 110 -17.78 10.92 -5.54
N SER A 111 -17.22 10.58 -4.38
CA SER A 111 -15.84 10.91 -4.02
C SER A 111 -15.05 9.73 -3.48
N ASN A 112 -13.73 9.81 -3.69
CA ASN A 112 -12.74 9.12 -2.89
C ASN A 112 -12.39 10.03 -1.71
N VAL A 113 -12.34 9.47 -0.50
CA VAL A 113 -12.07 10.19 0.75
C VAL A 113 -10.73 9.74 1.31
N LEU A 114 -9.85 10.70 1.58
CA LEU A 114 -8.51 10.47 2.11
C LEU A 114 -8.50 10.70 3.61
N SER A 115 -8.04 9.72 4.38
CA SER A 115 -7.89 9.86 5.83
C SER A 115 -6.54 9.37 6.31
N VAL A 116 -5.96 10.07 7.29
CA VAL A 116 -4.81 9.59 8.05
C VAL A 116 -5.31 8.75 9.21
N VAL A 117 -4.73 7.55 9.37
CA VAL A 117 -5.21 6.57 10.36
C VAL A 117 -4.12 6.08 11.32
N TYR A 118 -2.85 6.22 10.95
CA TYR A 118 -1.74 5.73 11.77
C TYR A 118 -0.48 6.56 11.54
N ASP A 119 0.27 6.79 12.62
CA ASP A 119 1.59 7.41 12.64
C ASP A 119 2.62 6.32 12.99
N PHE A 120 3.48 5.96 12.04
CA PHE A 120 4.51 4.94 12.23
C PHE A 120 5.72 5.45 13.01
N GLU A 121 5.96 6.76 13.04
CA GLU A 121 7.07 7.35 13.81
C GLU A 121 6.74 7.31 15.30
N SER A 122 5.51 7.71 15.65
CA SER A 122 5.03 7.74 17.03
C SER A 122 4.43 6.40 17.50
N ASP A 123 4.21 5.45 16.59
CA ASP A 123 3.58 4.14 16.83
C ASP A 123 2.14 4.25 17.39
N ILE A 124 1.37 5.23 16.93
CA ILE A 124 -0.01 5.51 17.42
C ILE A 124 -1.05 5.54 16.31
N TYR A 125 -2.29 5.16 16.67
CA TYR A 125 -3.45 5.42 15.83
C TYR A 125 -3.83 6.89 15.88
N VAL A 126 -4.27 7.42 14.74
CA VAL A 126 -4.93 8.73 14.67
C VAL A 126 -6.41 8.50 14.96
N GLU A 127 -6.85 8.84 16.18
CA GLU A 127 -8.24 8.63 16.64
C GLU A 127 -8.94 9.95 17.03
N PRO A 128 -10.09 10.28 16.42
CA PRO A 128 -10.68 9.61 15.25
C PRO A 128 -9.77 9.76 14.02
N SER A 129 -9.92 8.87 13.04
CA SER A 129 -9.23 8.99 11.76
C SER A 129 -9.48 10.39 11.17
N LYS A 130 -8.43 11.08 10.77
CA LYS A 130 -8.53 12.46 10.30
C LYS A 130 -8.73 12.48 8.79
N GLU A 131 -9.88 12.92 8.32
CA GLU A 131 -10.07 13.25 6.91
C GLU A 131 -9.21 14.46 6.54
N VAL A 132 -8.40 14.32 5.49
CA VAL A 132 -7.44 15.34 5.04
C VAL A 132 -7.70 15.83 3.62
N GLY A 133 -8.64 15.20 2.92
CA GLY A 133 -9.04 15.61 1.59
C GLY A 133 -9.97 14.61 0.93
N SER A 134 -10.52 15.00 -0.21
CA SER A 134 -11.29 14.13 -1.08
C SER A 134 -11.14 14.57 -2.52
N TRP A 135 -11.42 13.66 -3.45
CA TRP A 135 -11.45 13.96 -4.87
C TRP A 135 -12.58 13.21 -5.57
N LYS A 136 -13.02 13.76 -6.71
CA LYS A 136 -14.07 13.13 -7.52
C LYS A 136 -13.60 11.75 -8.00
N ARG A 137 -14.42 10.72 -7.77
CA ARG A 137 -14.11 9.38 -8.26
C ARG A 137 -14.51 9.20 -9.72
N HIS A 138 -13.74 8.43 -10.46
CA HIS A 138 -14.09 7.95 -11.80
C HIS A 138 -14.50 6.47 -11.80
N GLY A 139 -14.08 5.72 -10.78
CA GLY A 139 -14.37 4.31 -10.57
C GLY A 139 -13.95 3.85 -9.18
N ILE A 140 -13.26 2.71 -9.10
CA ILE A 140 -12.56 2.24 -7.88
C ILE A 140 -11.06 2.28 -8.20
N PRO A 141 -10.27 3.08 -7.49
CA PRO A 141 -8.85 3.22 -7.79
C PRO A 141 -8.14 1.88 -7.54
N SER A 142 -7.60 1.32 -8.61
CA SER A 142 -6.84 0.06 -8.56
C SER A 142 -5.42 0.24 -8.02
N ASN A 143 -4.88 1.46 -8.08
CA ASN A 143 -3.60 1.84 -7.48
C ASN A 143 -3.64 3.32 -7.08
N VAL A 144 -3.06 3.63 -5.92
CA VAL A 144 -2.87 4.98 -5.40
C VAL A 144 -1.48 5.03 -4.78
N GLN A 145 -0.59 5.87 -5.30
CA GLN A 145 0.80 5.94 -4.84
C GLN A 145 1.22 7.37 -4.58
N TYR A 146 1.89 7.61 -3.46
CA TYR A 146 2.49 8.90 -3.17
C TYR A 146 3.89 8.98 -3.79
N ASP A 147 4.15 10.03 -4.55
CA ASP A 147 5.49 10.37 -5.01
C ASP A 147 6.10 11.43 -4.10
N PRO A 148 7.12 11.09 -3.28
CA PRO A 148 7.78 12.05 -2.39
C PRO A 148 8.58 13.12 -3.14
N LEU A 149 8.98 12.87 -4.40
CA LEU A 149 9.76 13.83 -5.18
C LEU A 149 8.88 14.98 -5.68
N SER A 150 7.79 14.66 -6.37
CA SER A 150 6.84 15.66 -6.86
C SER A 150 5.87 16.15 -5.78
N ARG A 151 5.75 15.43 -4.65
CA ARG A 151 4.75 15.65 -3.60
C ARG A 151 3.34 15.59 -4.17
N THR A 152 3.06 14.48 -4.85
CA THR A 152 1.77 14.24 -5.48
C THR A 152 1.27 12.84 -5.19
N ILE A 153 -0.04 12.63 -5.32
CA ILE A 153 -0.66 11.31 -5.28
C ILE A 153 -1.02 10.94 -6.72
N ASN A 154 -0.46 9.86 -7.22
CA ASN A 154 -0.74 9.31 -8.54
C ASN A 154 -1.79 8.21 -8.40
N VAL A 155 -2.84 8.29 -9.20
CA VAL A 155 -4.01 7.41 -9.11
C VAL A 155 -4.25 6.74 -10.45
N PHE A 156 -4.45 5.43 -10.42
CA PHE A 156 -4.96 4.66 -11.55
C PHE A 156 -6.37 4.14 -11.26
N ASP A 157 -7.36 4.73 -11.93
CA ASP A 157 -8.79 4.50 -11.70
C ASP A 157 -9.48 4.17 -13.04
N ASN A 158 -9.83 2.90 -13.22
CA ASN A 158 -10.58 2.41 -14.38
C ASN A 158 -10.02 2.85 -15.76
N GLY A 159 -8.69 2.75 -15.95
CA GLY A 159 -8.04 3.12 -17.20
C GLY A 159 -7.61 4.59 -17.29
N LEU A 160 -8.00 5.43 -16.32
CA LEU A 160 -7.52 6.81 -16.21
C LEU A 160 -6.35 6.88 -15.24
N ILE A 161 -5.29 7.58 -15.65
CA ILE A 161 -4.17 7.97 -14.79
C ILE A 161 -4.27 9.47 -14.55
N TYR A 162 -4.31 9.87 -13.28
CA TYR A 162 -4.29 11.28 -12.90
C TYR A 162 -3.50 11.50 -11.62
N THR A 163 -3.13 12.76 -11.40
CA THR A 163 -2.28 13.17 -10.30
C THR A 163 -3.02 14.22 -9.46
N ILE A 164 -2.94 14.08 -8.14
CA ILE A 164 -3.49 15.01 -7.15
C ILE A 164 -2.31 15.71 -6.50
N ASP A 165 -2.29 17.04 -6.55
CA ASP A 165 -1.28 17.83 -5.83
C ASP A 165 -1.58 17.82 -4.33
N THR A 166 -0.57 17.55 -3.49
CA THR A 166 -0.73 17.56 -2.03
C THR A 166 -0.42 18.92 -1.42
N LYS A 167 0.01 19.90 -2.21
CA LYS A 167 0.14 21.29 -1.78
C LYS A 167 -1.26 21.91 -1.71
N GLN A 168 -1.78 22.09 -0.50
CA GLN A 168 -2.89 23.01 -0.32
C GLN A 168 -2.37 24.45 -0.43
N THR A 169 -3.00 25.24 -1.31
CA THR A 169 -3.06 26.71 -1.23
C THR A 169 -3.83 27.15 0.01
#